data_AF-A0ABF7RQA0-F1
#
_entry.id   AF-A0ABF7RQA0-F1
#
_cell.length_a   1.000
_cell.length_b   1.000
_cell.length_c   1.000
_cell.angle_alpha   90.00
_cell.angle_beta   90.00
_cell.angle_gamma   90.00
#
_symmetry.space_group_name_H-M   'P 1'
#
loop_
_entity.id
_entity.type
_entity.pdbx_description
1 polymer ?
#
loop_
_entity_poly.entity_id
_entity_poly.type
_entity_poly.pdbx_seq_one_letter_code
_entity_poly.pdbx_strand_id
1 'polypeptide(L)'
;MNKHIKLSKQSKKLLFSGITAAALALVVGGPHAVKADSVSASTLAAQSLNNKANLTASKAPDKNAIATDKTVVHINKSFLDKSNTTSNSIATKSVKAQDDDDEPIDSWMPDKNLQKIVAYNLYSDDSEAGVKRITKADLGKLKELYLFGEHEENDMNYYIAGLNIQSLKGLEYAHNLERLELEPDINTNINDFGVALIHSNLSDISALKDLDKLESVNLQQCSIYDISALANKPNLTNLSISYNAITDFSPLKSDTAINSYTPAYYQAVQYQTLSIPQSYGKVSLSYNCYDKDGSNMTIRVANKDDIQHDHYVRNYLSNWKKDAGVVSSDGKTVTWDFSGLPVGYRGYMTVNYKGAFFGQAGYESGGWIIIPFEITNN
;
A
#
# COMPACT_ATOMS: atom_id res chain seq x y z
N MET A 1 -21.74 -33.00 35.60
CA MET A 1 -22.29 -33.01 34.22
C MET A 1 -21.16 -32.63 33.26
N ASN A 2 -20.45 -33.61 32.72
CA ASN A 2 -19.50 -33.38 31.62
C ASN A 2 -20.24 -33.47 30.30
N LYS A 3 -20.43 -32.34 29.60
CA LYS A 3 -20.86 -32.37 28.20
C LYS A 3 -19.62 -32.57 27.32
N HIS A 4 -19.50 -33.77 26.76
CA HIS A 4 -18.55 -34.05 25.68
C HIS A 4 -18.91 -33.20 24.45
N ILE A 5 -18.02 -32.30 24.05
CA ILE A 5 -18.09 -31.61 22.76
C ILE A 5 -17.80 -32.65 21.66
N LYS A 6 -18.80 -32.95 20.82
CA LYS A 6 -18.61 -33.77 19.62
C LYS A 6 -17.99 -32.89 18.53
N LEU A 7 -16.70 -33.06 18.30
CA LEU A 7 -15.99 -32.47 17.14
C LEU A 7 -16.52 -33.07 15.82
N SER A 8 -16.63 -32.23 14.80
CA SER A 8 -17.07 -32.61 13.45
C SER A 8 -16.11 -33.62 12.81
N LYS A 9 -16.60 -34.41 11.82
CA LYS A 9 -15.76 -35.38 11.07
C LYS A 9 -14.53 -34.72 10.43
N GLN A 10 -14.62 -33.43 10.09
CA GLN A 10 -13.55 -32.65 9.44
C GLN A 10 -12.47 -32.22 10.46
N SER A 11 -12.88 -31.86 11.69
CA SER A 11 -11.97 -31.55 12.80
C SER A 11 -11.07 -32.73 13.19
N LYS A 12 -11.59 -33.96 13.07
CA LYS A 12 -10.83 -35.19 13.29
C LYS A 12 -9.86 -35.50 12.15
N LYS A 13 -10.09 -34.98 10.94
CA LYS A 13 -9.23 -35.18 9.77
C LYS A 13 -7.98 -34.30 9.83
N LEU A 14 -8.10 -33.08 10.38
CA LEU A 14 -6.97 -32.16 10.63
C LEU A 14 -5.97 -32.68 11.68
N LEU A 15 -6.43 -33.44 12.69
CA LEU A 15 -5.56 -34.03 13.70
C LEU A 15 -4.65 -35.16 13.16
N PHE A 16 -4.95 -35.72 11.98
CA PHE A 16 -4.19 -36.84 11.39
C PHE A 16 -3.34 -36.45 10.17
N SER A 17 -3.35 -35.20 9.71
CA SER A 17 -2.59 -34.76 8.53
C SER A 17 -1.25 -34.06 8.83
N GLY A 18 -0.74 -34.11 10.07
CA GLY A 18 0.60 -33.63 10.39
C GLY A 18 0.81 -32.11 10.31
N ILE A 19 -0.22 -31.33 10.02
CA ILE A 19 -0.18 -29.86 10.08
C ILE A 19 -0.55 -29.47 11.50
N THR A 20 0.45 -29.36 12.37
CA THR A 20 0.25 -28.88 13.74
C THR A 20 0.63 -27.40 13.84
N ALA A 21 -0.36 -26.62 14.26
CA ALA A 21 -0.26 -25.39 15.06
C ALA A 21 0.44 -24.16 14.46
N ALA A 22 -0.31 -23.33 13.73
CA ALA A 22 -0.05 -21.88 13.61
C ALA A 22 -1.33 -21.01 13.54
N ALA A 23 -2.52 -21.57 13.76
CA ALA A 23 -3.79 -20.83 13.68
C ALA A 23 -4.56 -20.92 14.99
N LEU A 24 -4.06 -20.24 16.04
CA LEU A 24 -4.89 -19.80 17.17
C LEU A 24 -4.16 -18.72 17.99
N ALA A 25 -4.07 -17.50 17.47
CA ALA A 25 -3.70 -16.31 18.25
C ALA A 25 -4.19 -15.04 17.55
N LEU A 26 -5.51 -14.85 17.44
CA LEU A 26 -6.10 -13.58 17.00
C LEU A 26 -7.43 -13.35 17.72
N VAL A 27 -7.39 -13.24 19.04
CA VAL A 27 -8.34 -12.41 19.81
C VAL A 27 -7.58 -11.91 21.04
N VAL A 28 -7.64 -10.60 21.28
CA VAL A 28 -7.10 -9.82 22.42
C VAL A 28 -5.61 -9.43 22.37
N GLY A 29 -5.36 -8.21 21.85
CA GLY A 29 -4.35 -7.26 22.37
C GLY A 29 -2.87 -7.67 22.41
N GLY A 30 -2.15 -7.51 21.29
CA GLY A 30 -0.68 -7.34 21.21
C GLY A 30 0.23 -8.41 21.88
N PRO A 31 1.55 -8.22 21.78
CA PRO A 31 2.38 -8.50 20.61
C PRO A 31 2.84 -9.97 20.61
N HIS A 32 2.29 -10.79 19.72
CA HIS A 32 2.94 -12.03 19.28
C HIS A 32 2.70 -12.17 17.78
N ALA A 33 3.51 -11.46 16.99
CA ALA A 33 3.59 -11.69 15.56
C ALA A 33 4.11 -13.12 15.35
N VAL A 34 3.18 -14.02 15.01
CA VAL A 34 3.52 -15.35 14.51
C VAL A 34 4.29 -15.14 13.20
N LYS A 35 5.47 -15.75 13.08
CA LYS A 35 6.16 -15.89 11.79
C LYS A 35 5.19 -16.53 10.81
N ALA A 36 4.67 -15.74 9.88
CA ALA A 36 3.85 -16.25 8.79
C ALA A 36 4.77 -16.97 7.80
N ASP A 37 5.14 -18.21 8.14
CA ASP A 37 5.78 -19.15 7.25
C ASP A 37 4.75 -19.64 6.23
N SER A 38 4.56 -18.93 5.11
CA SER A 38 4.05 -19.55 3.88
C SER A 38 4.59 -18.87 2.62
N VAL A 39 5.18 -19.72 1.79
CA VAL A 39 6.20 -19.46 0.76
C VAL A 39 5.63 -18.87 -0.55
N SER A 40 4.36 -18.47 -0.57
CA SER A 40 3.63 -18.06 -1.79
C SER A 40 3.02 -16.65 -1.75
N ALA A 41 2.89 -16.04 -0.56
CA ALA A 41 2.17 -14.78 -0.37
C ALA A 41 2.88 -13.56 -0.99
N SER A 42 4.21 -13.51 -0.91
CA SER A 42 5.01 -12.36 -1.38
C SER A 42 5.12 -12.27 -2.91
N THR A 43 5.00 -13.39 -3.64
CA THR A 43 5.21 -13.39 -5.11
C THR A 43 3.95 -12.92 -5.85
N LEU A 44 2.76 -13.21 -5.33
CA LEU A 44 1.49 -12.69 -5.84
C LEU A 44 1.27 -11.22 -5.41
N ALA A 45 1.67 -10.87 -4.17
CA ALA A 45 1.66 -9.49 -3.66
C ALA A 45 2.52 -8.51 -4.48
N ALA A 46 3.68 -8.94 -4.97
CA ALA A 46 4.54 -8.11 -5.82
C ALA A 46 4.02 -8.00 -7.27
N GLN A 47 3.22 -8.96 -7.75
CA GLN A 47 2.64 -8.93 -9.09
C GLN A 47 1.44 -7.99 -9.21
N SER A 48 0.70 -7.72 -8.12
CA SER A 48 -0.41 -6.76 -8.12
C SER A 48 0.05 -5.29 -8.00
N LEU A 49 1.22 -5.02 -7.42
CA LEU A 49 1.83 -3.69 -7.29
C LEU A 49 2.49 -3.21 -8.60
N ASN A 50 1.75 -3.25 -9.71
CA ASN A 50 2.23 -2.75 -11.00
C ASN A 50 1.85 -1.27 -11.16
N ASN A 51 2.41 -0.41 -10.31
CA ASN A 51 2.14 1.03 -10.39
C ASN A 51 2.80 1.63 -11.66
N LYS A 52 1.98 2.31 -12.47
CA LYS A 52 2.38 3.05 -13.68
C LYS A 52 3.20 4.30 -13.30
N ALA A 53 4.43 4.12 -12.84
CA ALA A 53 5.41 5.21 -12.73
C ALA A 53 6.34 5.16 -13.95
N ASN A 54 6.11 6.04 -14.93
CA ASN A 54 7.05 6.27 -16.04
C ASN A 54 8.23 7.11 -15.54
N LEU A 55 9.41 6.51 -15.43
CA LEU A 55 10.67 7.22 -15.23
C LEU A 55 11.41 7.27 -16.58
N THR A 56 11.61 8.47 -17.13
CA THR A 56 12.44 8.67 -18.33
C THR A 56 13.86 9.04 -17.92
N ALA A 57 14.85 8.31 -18.45
CA ALA A 57 16.25 8.74 -18.41
C ALA A 57 16.41 9.97 -19.32
N SER A 58 16.86 11.11 -18.79
CA SER A 58 17.14 12.31 -19.58
C SER A 58 18.63 12.42 -19.97
N LYS A 59 18.85 12.99 -21.15
CA LYS A 59 20.06 12.95 -21.99
C LYS A 59 21.28 13.70 -21.43
N ALA A 60 22.43 13.28 -21.95
CA ALA A 60 23.74 13.94 -21.93
C ALA A 60 23.69 15.44 -22.34
N PRO A 61 24.66 16.25 -21.88
CA PRO A 61 24.61 17.72 -21.94
C PRO A 61 24.92 18.29 -23.33
N ASP A 62 24.39 19.48 -23.55
CA ASP A 62 24.66 20.36 -24.69
C ASP A 62 26.18 20.63 -24.84
N LYS A 63 26.67 20.58 -26.08
CA LYS A 63 28.07 20.84 -26.43
C LYS A 63 28.35 22.34 -26.32
N ASN A 64 28.62 22.84 -25.11
CA ASN A 64 29.48 24.00 -24.78
C ASN A 64 29.20 24.49 -23.35
N ALA A 65 29.70 23.76 -22.35
CA ALA A 65 29.99 24.32 -21.03
C ALA A 65 30.86 23.33 -20.24
N ILE A 66 32.19 23.50 -20.34
CA ILE A 66 33.13 22.88 -19.43
C ILE A 66 33.05 23.66 -18.12
N ALA A 67 32.35 23.08 -17.15
CA ALA A 67 32.65 23.23 -15.74
C ALA A 67 32.20 21.93 -15.06
N THR A 68 33.18 21.31 -14.42
CA THR A 68 33.16 20.05 -13.68
C THR A 68 32.02 19.98 -12.67
N ASP A 69 31.47 18.76 -12.50
CA ASP A 69 30.48 18.31 -11.51
C ASP A 69 29.01 18.28 -12.00
N LYS A 70 28.60 17.15 -12.59
CA LYS A 70 27.22 16.89 -13.08
C LYS A 70 26.88 15.39 -13.06
N THR A 71 26.41 14.84 -11.93
CA THR A 71 25.76 13.52 -11.86
C THR A 71 24.77 13.39 -10.69
N VAL A 72 23.94 14.41 -10.45
CA VAL A 72 22.80 14.30 -9.52
C VAL A 72 21.51 14.36 -10.33
N VAL A 73 20.82 13.22 -10.44
CA VAL A 73 19.44 13.16 -10.94
C VAL A 73 18.52 13.18 -9.73
N HIS A 74 17.83 14.30 -9.53
CA HIS A 74 16.80 14.41 -8.50
C HIS A 74 15.53 13.67 -8.95
N ILE A 75 15.12 12.66 -8.19
CA ILE A 75 13.80 12.05 -8.35
C ILE A 75 12.85 12.86 -7.47
N ASN A 76 12.12 13.83 -8.03
CA ASN A 76 11.05 14.54 -7.32
C ASN A 76 9.69 13.99 -7.76
N LYS A 77 8.81 13.73 -6.78
CA LYS A 77 7.40 13.39 -6.96
C LYS A 77 6.68 14.58 -7.65
N SER A 78 6.05 14.38 -8.81
CA SER A 78 4.81 15.07 -9.24
C SER A 78 4.38 14.65 -10.66
N PHE A 79 3.06 14.76 -10.91
CA PHE A 79 2.32 14.64 -12.18
C PHE A 79 1.58 13.32 -12.48
N LEU A 80 0.46 13.13 -11.78
CA LEU A 80 -0.83 12.89 -12.43
C LEU A 80 -1.77 14.04 -12.02
N ASP A 81 -1.55 15.22 -12.57
CA ASP A 81 -2.61 16.23 -12.65
C ASP A 81 -2.69 16.73 -14.09
N LYS A 82 -3.74 16.29 -14.76
CA LYS A 82 -4.22 16.88 -16.02
C LYS A 82 -5.75 16.87 -15.98
N SER A 83 -6.31 17.81 -15.26
CA SER A 83 -7.52 18.48 -15.74
C SER A 83 -7.32 19.99 -15.71
N ASN A 84 -7.11 20.55 -16.90
CA ASN A 84 -7.30 21.97 -17.17
C ASN A 84 -8.77 22.31 -16.95
N THR A 85 -9.09 23.10 -15.93
CA THR A 85 -10.28 23.98 -15.97
C THR A 85 -9.89 25.35 -15.44
N THR A 86 -9.89 26.31 -16.36
CA THR A 86 -9.75 27.74 -16.13
C THR A 86 -10.77 28.24 -15.11
N SER A 87 -10.28 28.80 -14.01
CA SER A 87 -11.09 29.59 -13.07
C SER A 87 -11.54 30.89 -13.73
N ASN A 88 -12.83 30.98 -14.07
CA ASN A 88 -13.50 32.27 -14.23
C ASN A 88 -14.35 32.49 -12.98
N SER A 89 -13.98 33.51 -12.20
CA SER A 89 -14.78 33.98 -11.08
C SER A 89 -16.10 34.57 -11.59
N ILE A 90 -17.22 34.00 -11.18
CA ILE A 90 -18.52 34.67 -11.25
C ILE A 90 -19.15 34.64 -9.86
N ALA A 91 -19.57 35.82 -9.44
CA ALA A 91 -20.11 36.14 -8.13
C ALA A 91 -21.34 35.32 -7.73
N THR A 92 -21.43 35.13 -6.41
CA THR A 92 -22.48 34.48 -5.64
C THR A 92 -23.89 34.94 -5.98
N LYS A 93 -24.78 33.98 -6.27
CA LYS A 93 -26.20 34.04 -5.94
C LYS A 93 -26.61 32.75 -5.26
N SER A 94 -27.15 32.88 -4.06
CA SER A 94 -27.77 31.82 -3.27
C SER A 94 -28.90 31.16 -4.06
N VAL A 95 -28.73 29.88 -4.40
CA VAL A 95 -29.78 29.02 -4.92
C VAL A 95 -30.07 27.96 -3.86
N LYS A 96 -31.35 27.78 -3.53
CA LYS A 96 -31.84 26.77 -2.59
C LYS A 96 -31.44 25.37 -3.07
N ALA A 97 -31.02 24.52 -2.14
CA ALA A 97 -30.73 23.12 -2.38
C ALA A 97 -31.93 22.44 -3.02
N GLN A 98 -31.71 21.91 -4.22
CA GLN A 98 -32.61 21.02 -4.93
C GLN A 98 -32.02 19.63 -4.72
N ASP A 99 -32.83 18.70 -4.19
CA ASP A 99 -32.37 17.36 -3.80
C ASP A 99 -31.69 16.65 -4.98
N ASP A 100 -30.48 16.18 -4.73
CA ASP A 100 -29.49 15.64 -5.67
C ASP A 100 -29.71 14.14 -5.98
N ASP A 101 -30.91 13.61 -5.69
CA ASP A 101 -31.24 12.19 -5.59
C ASP A 101 -31.38 11.45 -6.95
N ASP A 102 -31.31 12.16 -8.07
CA ASP A 102 -31.43 11.59 -9.42
C ASP A 102 -30.08 11.29 -10.11
N GLU A 103 -28.95 11.64 -9.49
CA GLU A 103 -27.63 11.38 -10.06
C GLU A 103 -27.26 9.88 -9.94
N PRO A 104 -26.92 9.19 -11.06
CA PRO A 104 -26.56 7.77 -10.99
C PRO A 104 -25.31 7.57 -10.12
N ILE A 105 -25.34 6.52 -9.29
CA ILE A 105 -24.27 6.19 -8.34
C ILE A 105 -22.86 6.18 -8.98
N ASP A 106 -22.76 5.76 -10.24
CA ASP A 106 -21.49 5.68 -10.97
C ASP A 106 -20.83 7.04 -11.22
N SER A 107 -21.60 8.12 -11.16
CA SER A 107 -21.10 9.49 -11.33
C SER A 107 -20.31 9.95 -10.10
N TRP A 108 -20.76 9.58 -8.90
CA TRP A 108 -20.21 10.10 -7.65
C TRP A 108 -19.51 9.04 -6.77
N MET A 109 -19.76 7.74 -7.01
CA MET A 109 -19.05 6.59 -6.44
C MET A 109 -18.72 5.60 -7.58
N PRO A 110 -17.72 5.88 -8.44
CA PRO A 110 -17.49 5.11 -9.67
C PRO A 110 -16.94 3.69 -9.44
N ASP A 111 -16.36 3.40 -8.29
CA ASP A 111 -15.79 2.08 -8.00
C ASP A 111 -16.91 1.06 -7.70
N LYS A 112 -17.18 0.19 -8.68
CA LYS A 112 -18.21 -0.85 -8.59
C LYS A 112 -17.98 -1.86 -7.48
N ASN A 113 -16.72 -2.10 -7.12
CA ASN A 113 -16.40 -3.02 -6.05
C ASN A 113 -16.70 -2.37 -4.71
N LEU A 114 -16.33 -1.10 -4.53
CA LEU A 114 -16.71 -0.32 -3.35
C LEU A 114 -18.23 -0.25 -3.20
N GLN A 115 -18.97 -0.01 -4.28
CA GLN A 115 -20.43 0.01 -4.26
C GLN A 115 -21.02 -1.27 -3.66
N LYS A 116 -20.48 -2.45 -4.01
CA LYS A 116 -20.92 -3.73 -3.44
C LYS A 116 -20.64 -3.82 -1.94
N ILE A 117 -19.44 -3.44 -1.51
CA ILE A 117 -19.06 -3.48 -0.08
C ILE A 117 -19.96 -2.52 0.73
N VAL A 118 -20.21 -1.32 0.21
CA VAL A 118 -21.10 -0.33 0.82
C VAL A 118 -22.55 -0.84 0.88
N ALA A 119 -23.06 -1.44 -0.21
CA ALA A 119 -24.40 -2.01 -0.25
C ALA A 119 -24.60 -3.09 0.83
N TYR A 120 -23.61 -3.98 0.98
CA TYR A 120 -23.63 -4.99 2.02
C TYR A 120 -23.62 -4.39 3.44
N ASN A 121 -22.74 -3.42 3.70
CA ASN A 121 -22.64 -2.79 5.01
C ASN A 121 -23.93 -2.04 5.40
N LEU A 122 -24.59 -1.40 4.43
CA LEU A 122 -25.83 -0.69 4.69
C LEU A 122 -27.04 -1.62 4.82
N TYR A 123 -27.09 -2.68 4.00
CA TYR A 123 -28.34 -3.40 3.70
C TYR A 123 -28.26 -4.93 3.81
N SER A 124 -27.07 -5.49 4.07
CA SER A 124 -26.78 -6.92 3.94
C SER A 124 -27.16 -7.48 2.56
N ASP A 125 -27.02 -6.67 1.52
CA ASP A 125 -27.36 -6.98 0.13
C ASP A 125 -26.35 -6.33 -0.82
N ASP A 126 -25.41 -7.11 -1.32
CA ASP A 126 -24.40 -6.75 -2.32
C ASP A 126 -24.84 -7.06 -3.76
N SER A 127 -26.12 -7.40 -3.96
CA SER A 127 -26.68 -7.59 -5.30
C SER A 127 -26.79 -6.26 -6.06
N GLU A 128 -27.08 -6.35 -7.36
CA GLU A 128 -27.34 -5.17 -8.19
C GLU A 128 -28.51 -4.33 -7.65
N ALA A 129 -29.50 -4.95 -7.01
CA ALA A 129 -30.63 -4.24 -6.41
C ALA A 129 -30.20 -3.45 -5.16
N GLY A 130 -29.39 -4.05 -4.30
CA GLY A 130 -28.80 -3.39 -3.13
C GLY A 130 -27.93 -2.21 -3.51
N VAL A 131 -27.06 -2.39 -4.50
CA VAL A 131 -26.19 -1.32 -5.05
C VAL A 131 -27.01 -0.15 -5.60
N LYS A 132 -28.05 -0.41 -6.39
CA LYS A 132 -28.92 0.64 -6.97
C LYS A 132 -29.71 1.42 -5.91
N ARG A 133 -29.83 0.89 -4.69
CA ARG A 133 -30.53 1.56 -3.58
C ARG A 133 -29.65 2.54 -2.81
N ILE A 134 -28.34 2.54 -3.02
CA ILE A 134 -27.43 3.43 -2.28
C ILE A 134 -27.72 4.88 -2.66
N THR A 135 -27.92 5.72 -1.64
CA THR A 135 -28.02 7.19 -1.78
C THR A 135 -26.93 7.89 -0.99
N LYS A 136 -26.61 9.14 -1.33
CA LYS A 136 -25.70 10.01 -0.54
C LYS A 136 -26.19 10.13 0.91
N ALA A 137 -27.51 10.17 1.13
CA ALA A 137 -28.12 10.22 2.45
C ALA A 137 -27.90 8.93 3.27
N ASP A 138 -27.85 7.77 2.62
CA ASP A 138 -27.54 6.51 3.30
C ASP A 138 -26.06 6.42 3.69
N LEU A 139 -25.14 6.88 2.82
CA LEU A 139 -23.72 7.03 3.17
C LEU A 139 -23.55 7.94 4.38
N GLY A 140 -24.30 9.05 4.45
CA GLY A 140 -24.28 9.96 5.60
C GLY A 140 -24.67 9.30 6.94
N LYS A 141 -25.31 8.13 6.94
CA LYS A 141 -25.64 7.36 8.15
C LYS A 141 -24.56 6.35 8.54
N LEU A 142 -23.64 6.04 7.62
CA LEU A 142 -22.62 5.01 7.81
C LEU A 142 -21.62 5.44 8.90
N LYS A 143 -21.48 4.61 9.93
CA LYS A 143 -20.50 4.78 11.02
C LYS A 143 -19.30 3.87 10.88
N GLU A 144 -19.52 2.69 10.33
CA GLU A 144 -18.48 1.68 10.14
C GLU A 144 -18.59 1.14 8.72
N LEU A 145 -17.44 0.94 8.08
CA LEU A 145 -17.33 0.26 6.79
C LEU A 145 -16.23 -0.78 6.90
N TYR A 146 -16.59 -2.05 6.76
CA TYR A 146 -15.60 -3.12 6.79
C TYR A 146 -15.92 -4.28 5.85
N LEU A 147 -14.90 -5.10 5.59
CA LEU A 147 -15.05 -6.40 4.95
C LEU A 147 -15.48 -7.44 6.01
N PHE A 148 -16.56 -8.16 5.73
CA PHE A 148 -17.10 -9.16 6.65
C PHE A 148 -16.46 -10.52 6.36
N GLY A 149 -15.52 -10.97 7.21
CA GLY A 149 -14.83 -12.24 7.01
C GLY A 149 -15.76 -13.45 6.82
N GLU A 150 -16.84 -13.56 7.61
CA GLU A 150 -17.83 -14.63 7.39
C GLU A 150 -18.53 -14.54 6.02
N HIS A 151 -18.75 -13.34 5.48
CA HIS A 151 -19.33 -13.18 4.14
C HIS A 151 -18.29 -13.43 3.04
N GLU A 152 -17.05 -13.00 3.25
CA GLU A 152 -15.91 -13.32 2.36
C GLU A 152 -15.69 -14.83 2.23
N GLU A 153 -15.73 -15.57 3.34
CA GLU A 153 -15.57 -17.03 3.36
C GLU A 153 -16.70 -17.77 2.60
N ASN A 154 -17.89 -17.15 2.46
CA ASN A 154 -19.07 -17.77 1.86
C ASN A 154 -19.42 -17.23 0.46
N ASP A 155 -18.91 -16.04 0.09
CA ASP A 155 -19.13 -15.41 -1.20
C ASP A 155 -17.82 -14.93 -1.82
N MET A 156 -17.26 -15.78 -2.69
CA MET A 156 -16.06 -15.48 -3.46
C MET A 156 -16.21 -14.23 -4.33
N ASN A 157 -17.41 -13.88 -4.82
CA ASN A 157 -17.59 -12.67 -5.62
C ASN A 157 -17.47 -11.41 -4.76
N TYR A 158 -17.95 -11.46 -3.51
CA TYR A 158 -17.78 -10.37 -2.54
C TYR A 158 -16.31 -10.22 -2.15
N TYR A 159 -15.64 -11.31 -1.80
CA TYR A 159 -14.22 -11.32 -1.48
C TYR A 159 -13.37 -10.75 -2.63
N ILE A 160 -13.60 -11.21 -3.87
CA ILE A 160 -12.92 -10.68 -5.05
C ILE A 160 -13.27 -9.20 -5.29
N ALA A 161 -14.48 -8.75 -4.94
CA ALA A 161 -14.79 -7.32 -5.00
C ALA A 161 -13.93 -6.54 -3.99
N GLY A 162 -13.85 -6.99 -2.72
CA GLY A 162 -12.99 -6.38 -1.70
C GLY A 162 -11.54 -6.23 -2.16
N LEU A 163 -10.95 -7.29 -2.74
CA LEU A 163 -9.60 -7.24 -3.32
C LEU A 163 -9.44 -6.24 -4.47
N ASN A 164 -10.51 -5.98 -5.23
CA ASN A 164 -10.46 -5.17 -6.45
C ASN A 164 -10.96 -3.74 -6.27
N ILE A 165 -11.26 -3.30 -5.05
CA ILE A 165 -11.45 -1.87 -4.77
C ILE A 165 -10.17 -1.14 -5.18
N GLN A 166 -10.28 -0.05 -5.94
CA GLN A 166 -9.17 0.78 -6.39
C GLN A 166 -9.21 2.16 -5.76
N SER A 167 -10.41 2.73 -5.58
CA SER A 167 -10.62 4.08 -5.05
C SER A 167 -11.78 4.11 -4.06
N LEU A 168 -11.63 4.93 -3.02
CA LEU A 168 -12.68 5.24 -2.04
C LEU A 168 -13.62 6.37 -2.47
N LYS A 169 -13.52 6.84 -3.72
CA LYS A 169 -14.37 7.91 -4.26
C LYS A 169 -15.85 7.60 -4.01
N GLY A 170 -16.57 8.55 -3.42
CA GLY A 170 -17.96 8.43 -2.96
C GLY A 170 -18.08 8.37 -1.44
N LEU A 171 -17.04 7.97 -0.71
CA LEU A 171 -17.05 7.99 0.75
C LEU A 171 -16.98 9.39 1.35
N GLU A 172 -16.74 10.44 0.55
CA GLU A 172 -16.80 11.83 1.03
C GLU A 172 -18.16 12.17 1.65
N TYR A 173 -19.24 11.49 1.24
CA TYR A 173 -20.59 11.66 1.80
C TYR A 173 -20.80 10.93 3.14
N ALA A 174 -19.88 10.06 3.56
CA ALA A 174 -19.94 9.32 4.82
C ALA A 174 -19.43 10.15 6.00
N HIS A 175 -19.98 11.35 6.20
CA HIS A 175 -19.51 12.32 7.21
C HIS A 175 -19.58 11.83 8.67
N ASN A 176 -20.26 10.71 8.92
CA ASN A 176 -20.36 10.06 10.23
C ASN A 176 -19.47 8.81 10.38
N LEU A 177 -18.60 8.53 9.41
CA LEU A 177 -17.72 7.37 9.45
C LEU A 177 -16.69 7.52 10.57
N GLU A 178 -16.71 6.57 11.49
CA GLU A 178 -15.85 6.46 12.67
C GLU A 178 -14.82 5.34 12.46
N ARG A 179 -15.17 4.27 11.73
CA ARG A 179 -14.31 3.10 11.52
C ARG A 179 -14.28 2.63 10.07
N LEU A 180 -13.07 2.41 9.54
CA LEU A 180 -12.84 1.88 8.19
C LEU A 180 -11.85 0.72 8.24
N GLU A 181 -12.27 -0.49 7.87
CA GLU A 181 -11.41 -1.69 7.89
C GLU A 181 -11.55 -2.51 6.61
N LEU A 182 -10.59 -2.40 5.70
CA LEU A 182 -10.63 -3.05 4.38
C LEU A 182 -9.49 -4.05 4.17
N GLU A 183 -8.99 -4.63 5.27
CA GLU A 183 -8.03 -5.74 5.22
C GLU A 183 -8.75 -7.04 4.80
N PRO A 184 -8.26 -7.76 3.78
CA PRO A 184 -8.87 -9.02 3.34
C PRO A 184 -8.79 -10.13 4.40
N ASP A 185 -9.84 -10.95 4.51
CA ASP A 185 -9.88 -12.03 5.49
C ASP A 185 -8.78 -13.09 5.29
N ILE A 186 -8.04 -13.35 6.36
CA ILE A 186 -6.90 -14.28 6.36
C ILE A 186 -7.31 -15.75 6.18
N ASN A 187 -8.48 -16.16 6.68
CA ASN A 187 -8.93 -17.54 6.54
C ASN A 187 -9.29 -17.83 5.09
N THR A 188 -9.98 -16.89 4.44
CA THR A 188 -10.31 -16.92 3.01
C THR A 188 -9.03 -16.99 2.18
N ASN A 189 -8.03 -16.15 2.48
CA ASN A 189 -6.71 -16.22 1.83
C ASN A 189 -6.09 -17.63 1.91
N ILE A 190 -6.08 -18.23 3.11
CA ILE A 190 -5.45 -19.53 3.36
C ILE A 190 -6.23 -20.67 2.69
N ASN A 191 -7.54 -20.66 2.83
CA ASN A 191 -8.40 -21.75 2.35
C ASN A 191 -8.44 -21.81 0.82
N ASP A 192 -8.53 -20.65 0.17
CA ASP A 192 -8.75 -20.58 -1.28
C ASP A 192 -7.46 -20.43 -2.08
N PHE A 193 -6.42 -19.83 -1.50
CA PHE A 193 -5.17 -19.54 -2.19
C PHE A 193 -3.93 -20.16 -1.54
N GLY A 194 -4.05 -20.76 -0.35
CA GLY A 194 -2.92 -21.37 0.37
C GLY A 194 -1.88 -20.36 0.84
N VAL A 195 -2.25 -19.09 0.98
CA VAL A 195 -1.40 -17.98 1.44
C VAL A 195 -2.08 -17.20 2.53
N ALA A 196 -1.33 -16.69 3.51
CA ALA A 196 -1.92 -15.85 4.56
C ALA A 196 -2.17 -14.41 4.10
N LEU A 197 -1.32 -13.88 3.21
CA LEU A 197 -1.34 -12.47 2.82
C LEU A 197 -1.63 -12.33 1.32
N ILE A 198 -2.67 -11.57 1.00
CA ILE A 198 -3.05 -11.14 -0.35
C ILE A 198 -3.22 -9.62 -0.32
N HIS A 199 -2.70 -8.93 -1.34
CA HIS A 199 -2.83 -7.47 -1.45
C HIS A 199 -4.07 -7.11 -2.26
N SER A 200 -4.87 -6.18 -1.74
CA SER A 200 -5.92 -5.51 -2.50
C SER A 200 -5.34 -4.43 -3.41
N ASN A 201 -6.14 -4.00 -4.39
CA ASN A 201 -5.78 -2.98 -5.38
C ASN A 201 -6.07 -1.56 -4.90
N LEU A 202 -6.49 -1.37 -3.64
CA LEU A 202 -6.89 -0.07 -3.13
C LEU A 202 -5.67 0.83 -3.02
N SER A 203 -5.67 1.93 -3.77
CA SER A 203 -4.54 2.87 -3.80
C SER A 203 -4.95 4.33 -3.62
N ASP A 204 -6.18 4.68 -4.01
CA ASP A 204 -6.72 6.03 -3.86
C ASP A 204 -7.67 6.11 -2.66
N ILE A 205 -7.19 6.73 -1.59
CA ILE A 205 -7.94 6.99 -0.35
C ILE A 205 -8.29 8.48 -0.17
N SER A 206 -8.20 9.28 -1.24
CA SER A 206 -8.39 10.73 -1.18
C SER A 206 -9.75 11.16 -0.59
N ALA A 207 -10.77 10.30 -0.72
CA ALA A 207 -12.11 10.51 -0.16
C ALA A 207 -12.13 10.63 1.38
N LEU A 208 -11.09 10.19 2.10
CA LEU A 208 -11.02 10.26 3.56
C LEU A 208 -10.65 11.65 4.10
N LYS A 209 -10.21 12.56 3.22
CA LYS A 209 -9.59 13.84 3.58
C LYS A 209 -10.42 14.69 4.54
N ASP A 210 -11.75 14.71 4.39
CA ASP A 210 -12.65 15.56 5.20
C ASP A 210 -13.53 14.73 6.17
N LEU A 211 -13.21 13.44 6.36
CA LEU A 211 -13.92 12.57 7.32
C LEU A 211 -13.30 12.69 8.71
N ASP A 212 -13.65 13.75 9.44
CA ASP A 212 -12.98 14.13 10.70
C ASP A 212 -13.40 13.29 11.92
N LYS A 213 -14.42 12.44 11.75
CA LYS A 213 -14.89 11.52 12.78
C LYS A 213 -14.17 10.18 12.79
N LEU A 214 -13.23 9.94 11.87
CA LEU A 214 -12.45 8.71 11.85
C LEU A 214 -11.66 8.54 13.16
N GLU A 215 -11.91 7.42 13.84
CA GLU A 215 -11.25 6.99 15.06
C GLU A 215 -10.32 5.80 14.80
N SER A 216 -10.74 4.90 13.90
CA SER A 216 -10.02 3.67 13.56
C SER A 216 -9.96 3.44 12.05
N VAL A 217 -8.75 3.27 11.52
CA VAL A 217 -8.48 2.97 10.11
C VAL A 217 -7.53 1.78 10.01
N ASN A 218 -8.03 0.66 9.47
CA ASN A 218 -7.23 -0.48 9.08
C ASN A 218 -7.26 -0.63 7.55
N LEU A 219 -6.13 -0.31 6.91
CA LEU A 219 -5.91 -0.43 5.47
C LEU A 219 -4.64 -1.24 5.21
N GLN A 220 -4.40 -2.28 6.02
CA GLN A 220 -3.32 -3.22 5.77
C GLN A 220 -3.53 -3.95 4.44
N GLN A 221 -2.42 -4.40 3.84
CA GLN A 221 -2.43 -5.23 2.64
C GLN A 221 -3.21 -4.60 1.48
N CYS A 222 -3.06 -3.29 1.32
CA CYS A 222 -3.59 -2.54 0.18
C CYS A 222 -2.43 -2.15 -0.75
N SER A 223 -2.71 -1.27 -1.71
CA SER A 223 -1.72 -0.72 -2.65
C SER A 223 -1.52 0.79 -2.44
N ILE A 224 -1.68 1.28 -1.20
CA ILE A 224 -1.65 2.70 -0.86
C ILE A 224 -0.22 3.23 -0.89
N TYR A 225 -0.03 4.40 -1.50
CA TYR A 225 1.28 5.07 -1.57
C TYR A 225 1.23 6.53 -1.12
N ASP A 226 0.03 7.08 -0.95
CA ASP A 226 -0.23 8.44 -0.49
C ASP A 226 -1.22 8.37 0.67
N ILE A 227 -0.78 8.85 1.84
CA ILE A 227 -1.58 8.88 3.08
C ILE A 227 -1.98 10.29 3.49
N SER A 228 -1.86 11.28 2.59
CA SER A 228 -2.22 12.67 2.88
C SER A 228 -3.68 12.85 3.30
N ALA A 229 -4.58 11.96 2.87
CA ALA A 229 -5.99 11.96 3.29
C ALA A 229 -6.19 11.62 4.78
N LEU A 230 -5.18 11.06 5.45
CA LEU A 230 -5.22 10.71 6.87
C LEU A 230 -4.60 11.79 7.78
N ALA A 231 -4.09 12.88 7.20
CA ALA A 231 -3.46 13.94 7.97
C ALA A 231 -4.47 14.74 8.80
N ASN A 232 -4.06 15.15 10.00
CA ASN A 232 -4.80 16.04 10.90
C ASN A 232 -6.20 15.52 11.28
N LYS A 233 -6.32 14.21 11.51
CA LYS A 233 -7.59 13.59 11.92
C LYS A 233 -7.72 13.69 13.44
N PRO A 234 -8.62 14.54 13.99
CA PRO A 234 -8.59 14.91 15.40
C PRO A 234 -8.87 13.73 16.34
N ASN A 235 -9.60 12.72 15.86
CA ASN A 235 -10.02 11.57 16.66
C ASN A 235 -9.29 10.27 16.29
N LEU A 236 -8.38 10.28 15.31
CA LEU A 236 -7.73 9.06 14.82
C LEU A 236 -6.68 8.55 15.82
N THR A 237 -7.01 7.47 16.52
CA THR A 237 -6.15 6.83 17.53
C THR A 237 -5.64 5.47 17.09
N ASN A 238 -6.39 4.78 16.23
CA ASN A 238 -6.09 3.44 15.77
C ASN A 238 -5.81 3.45 14.27
N LEU A 239 -4.54 3.28 13.89
CA LEU A 239 -4.13 3.26 12.50
C LEU A 239 -3.30 2.02 12.22
N SER A 240 -3.63 1.32 11.14
CA SER A 240 -2.83 0.22 10.60
C SER A 240 -2.72 0.34 9.07
N ILE A 241 -1.48 0.43 8.58
CA ILE A 241 -1.13 0.70 7.17
C ILE A 241 0.08 -0.13 6.72
N SER A 242 0.39 -1.22 7.42
CA SER A 242 1.42 -2.19 7.01
C SER A 242 1.09 -2.85 5.67
N TYR A 243 2.11 -3.38 4.97
CA TYR A 243 1.93 -4.05 3.67
C TYR A 243 1.25 -3.15 2.63
N ASN A 244 1.86 -1.99 2.39
CA ASN A 244 1.45 -1.01 1.39
C ASN A 244 2.68 -0.53 0.58
N ALA A 245 2.59 0.59 -0.13
CA ALA A 245 3.67 1.19 -0.92
C ALA A 245 4.05 2.61 -0.41
N ILE A 246 3.98 2.84 0.91
CA ILE A 246 4.13 4.17 1.51
C ILE A 246 5.61 4.48 1.78
N THR A 247 6.11 5.56 1.18
CA THR A 247 7.48 6.06 1.38
C THR A 247 7.54 7.38 2.17
N ASP A 248 6.41 8.06 2.34
CA ASP A 248 6.34 9.36 2.99
C ASP A 248 5.29 9.33 4.10
N PHE A 249 5.77 9.31 5.34
CA PHE A 249 4.95 9.30 6.55
C PHE A 249 4.78 10.70 7.15
N SER A 250 5.41 11.71 6.56
CA SER A 250 5.35 13.10 7.04
C SER A 250 3.95 13.75 7.00
N PRO A 251 2.96 13.29 6.20
CA PRO A 251 1.60 13.80 6.34
C PRO A 251 1.03 13.63 7.75
N LEU A 252 1.50 12.61 8.50
CA LEU A 252 1.07 12.35 9.86
C LEU A 252 1.83 13.16 10.92
N LYS A 253 2.68 14.12 10.54
CA LYS A 253 3.58 14.85 11.45
C LYS A 253 2.84 15.53 12.60
N SER A 254 1.69 16.12 12.31
CA SER A 254 0.89 16.89 13.27
C SER A 254 -0.02 16.01 14.13
N ASP A 255 -0.20 14.74 13.78
CA ASP A 255 -1.11 13.84 14.48
C ASP A 255 -0.48 13.33 15.78
N THR A 256 -0.90 13.92 16.89
CA THR A 256 -0.41 13.57 18.24
C THR A 256 -1.19 12.44 18.90
N ALA A 257 -2.38 12.09 18.38
CA ALA A 257 -3.25 11.05 18.93
C ALA A 257 -2.88 9.64 18.45
N ILE A 258 -2.19 9.53 17.30
CA ILE A 258 -1.77 8.26 16.72
C ILE A 258 -0.67 7.64 17.60
N ASN A 259 -0.89 6.39 18.02
CA ASN A 259 0.02 5.63 18.85
C ASN A 259 1.37 5.39 18.14
N SER A 260 2.49 5.50 18.87
CA SER A 260 3.81 5.10 18.36
C SER A 260 3.88 3.64 17.91
N TYR A 261 3.02 2.76 18.45
CA TYR A 261 2.90 1.36 18.04
C TYR A 261 2.08 1.12 16.76
N THR A 262 1.72 2.17 16.01
CA THR A 262 1.02 2.03 14.73
C THR A 262 1.75 1.07 13.78
N PRO A 263 1.10 -0.02 13.32
CA PRO A 263 1.67 -0.89 12.29
C PRO A 263 1.79 -0.15 10.96
N ALA A 264 3.02 0.12 10.54
CA ALA A 264 3.36 0.81 9.29
C ALA A 264 4.57 0.16 8.57
N TYR A 265 4.86 -1.09 8.92
CA TYR A 265 6.01 -1.86 8.44
C TYR A 265 5.70 -2.64 7.15
N TYR A 266 6.70 -3.32 6.59
CA TYR A 266 6.59 -4.14 5.37
C TYR A 266 6.02 -3.39 4.17
N GLN A 267 6.45 -2.15 3.99
CA GLN A 267 6.15 -1.41 2.77
C GLN A 267 6.94 -1.99 1.59
N ALA A 268 6.37 -1.95 0.39
CA ALA A 268 7.05 -2.38 -0.82
C ALA A 268 6.65 -1.49 -2.01
N VAL A 269 7.66 -0.92 -2.65
CA VAL A 269 7.49 -0.12 -3.86
C VAL A 269 8.24 -0.80 -4.99
N GLN A 270 7.51 -1.22 -6.01
CA GLN A 270 8.10 -1.77 -7.22
C GLN A 270 7.97 -0.79 -8.38
N TYR A 271 9.11 -0.44 -8.99
CA TYR A 271 9.16 0.40 -10.16
C TYR A 271 9.19 -0.41 -11.45
N GLN A 272 8.90 0.25 -12.57
CA GLN A 272 9.10 -0.30 -13.91
C GLN A 272 10.59 -0.54 -14.18
N THR A 273 10.88 -1.50 -15.06
CA THR A 273 12.26 -1.82 -15.45
C THR A 273 12.92 -0.62 -16.12
N LEU A 274 14.08 -0.20 -15.60
CA LEU A 274 14.88 0.86 -16.19
C LEU A 274 15.85 0.30 -17.24
N SER A 275 15.90 0.95 -18.41
CA SER A 275 16.94 0.70 -19.40
C SER A 275 18.19 1.54 -19.07
N ILE A 276 19.32 0.87 -18.84
CA ILE A 276 20.59 1.49 -18.49
C ILE A 276 21.56 1.30 -19.66
N PRO A 277 21.92 2.36 -20.42
CA PRO A 277 22.91 2.25 -21.48
C PRO A 277 24.25 1.73 -20.94
N GLN A 278 24.91 0.83 -21.68
CA GLN A 278 26.17 0.22 -21.24
C GLN A 278 27.28 1.25 -20.95
N SER A 279 27.22 2.43 -21.58
CA SER A 279 28.13 3.56 -21.32
C SER A 279 27.95 4.21 -19.95
N TYR A 280 26.83 4.01 -19.26
CA TYR A 280 26.55 4.61 -17.96
C TYR A 280 27.24 3.79 -16.88
N GLY A 281 28.56 3.97 -16.73
CA GLY A 281 29.34 3.22 -15.74
C GLY A 281 28.79 3.34 -14.32
N LYS A 282 28.44 4.56 -13.87
CA LYS A 282 27.78 4.80 -12.58
C LYS A 282 26.56 5.70 -12.72
N VAL A 283 25.52 5.44 -11.94
CA VAL A 283 24.30 6.25 -11.86
C VAL A 283 23.93 6.47 -10.41
N SER A 284 23.66 7.72 -10.03
CA SER A 284 23.17 8.07 -8.70
C SER A 284 21.66 8.27 -8.72
N LEU A 285 20.96 7.62 -7.79
CA LEU A 285 19.52 7.76 -7.58
C LEU A 285 19.25 8.25 -6.15
N SER A 286 18.39 9.26 -6.01
CA SER A 286 17.94 9.76 -4.70
C SER A 286 16.61 9.14 -4.29
N TYR A 287 16.52 8.68 -3.05
CA TYR A 287 15.36 8.00 -2.48
C TYR A 287 14.69 8.92 -1.46
N ASN A 288 13.47 9.36 -1.78
CA ASN A 288 12.69 10.24 -0.91
C ASN A 288 11.85 9.38 0.03
N CYS A 289 12.44 8.99 1.16
CA CYS A 289 11.78 8.25 2.21
C CYS A 289 11.73 9.13 3.46
N TYR A 290 10.54 9.56 3.88
CA TYR A 290 10.36 10.51 4.97
C TYR A 290 9.66 9.87 6.15
N ASP A 291 10.24 10.05 7.34
CA ASP A 291 9.64 9.64 8.59
C ASP A 291 8.51 10.60 9.02
N LYS A 292 7.76 10.24 10.07
CA LYS A 292 6.64 11.03 10.60
C LYS A 292 7.04 12.47 10.90
N ASP A 293 8.24 12.70 11.43
CA ASP A 293 8.74 14.04 11.75
C ASP A 293 9.20 14.85 10.51
N GLY A 294 9.21 14.23 9.32
CA GLY A 294 9.66 14.79 8.06
C GLY A 294 11.16 14.63 7.80
N SER A 295 11.91 13.93 8.68
CA SER A 295 13.32 13.62 8.45
C SER A 295 13.48 12.51 7.40
N ASN A 296 14.67 12.41 6.78
CA ASN A 296 14.97 11.30 5.88
C ASN A 296 15.13 10.01 6.70
N MET A 297 14.46 8.95 6.26
CA MET A 297 14.67 7.62 6.80
C MET A 297 16.06 7.09 6.43
N THR A 298 16.60 6.22 7.28
CA THR A 298 17.88 5.56 6.97
C THR A 298 17.67 4.59 5.82
N ILE A 299 18.56 4.62 4.83
CA ILE A 299 18.54 3.67 3.71
C ILE A 299 19.78 2.76 3.68
N ARG A 300 19.61 1.56 3.13
CA ARG A 300 20.71 0.64 2.81
C ARG A 300 20.43 -0.16 1.54
N VAL A 301 21.48 -0.63 0.89
CA VAL A 301 21.36 -1.50 -0.29
C VAL A 301 21.03 -2.93 0.13
N ALA A 302 20.13 -3.59 -0.62
CA ALA A 302 19.80 -5.00 -0.45
C ALA A 302 21.00 -5.87 -0.80
N ASN A 303 21.33 -6.82 0.07
CA ASN A 303 22.51 -7.67 -0.07
C ASN A 303 22.19 -9.15 0.19
N LYS A 304 23.21 -10.01 0.11
CA LYS A 304 23.05 -11.47 0.17
C LYS A 304 22.54 -11.95 1.52
N ASP A 305 22.78 -11.19 2.59
CA ASP A 305 22.32 -11.55 3.93
C ASP A 305 20.80 -11.46 4.01
N ASP A 306 20.16 -10.61 3.18
CA ASP A 306 18.70 -10.48 3.15
C ASP A 306 17.98 -11.75 2.65
N ILE A 307 18.67 -12.68 1.95
CA ILE A 307 18.09 -13.97 1.48
C ILE A 307 17.45 -14.75 2.62
N GLN A 308 18.09 -14.73 3.79
CA GLN A 308 17.70 -15.56 4.94
C GLN A 308 16.80 -14.81 5.92
N HIS A 309 16.67 -13.50 5.78
CA HIS A 309 15.98 -12.64 6.75
C HIS A 309 14.68 -12.06 6.21
N ASP A 310 14.56 -11.90 4.89
CA ASP A 310 13.37 -11.33 4.27
C ASP A 310 13.00 -12.07 2.97
N HIS A 311 11.97 -12.92 3.08
CA HIS A 311 11.45 -13.71 1.97
C HIS A 311 10.84 -12.86 0.85
N TYR A 312 10.48 -11.60 1.11
CA TYR A 312 9.96 -10.68 0.10
C TYR A 312 11.07 -10.25 -0.85
N VAL A 313 12.23 -9.85 -0.32
CA VAL A 313 13.32 -9.26 -1.10
C VAL A 313 14.32 -10.27 -1.67
N ARG A 314 14.31 -11.53 -1.22
CA ARG A 314 15.33 -12.53 -1.59
C ARG A 314 15.55 -12.72 -3.10
N ASN A 315 14.54 -12.43 -3.92
CA ASN A 315 14.58 -12.52 -5.39
C ASN A 315 14.96 -11.20 -6.08
N TYR A 316 15.08 -10.12 -5.32
CA TYR A 316 15.26 -8.75 -5.81
C TYR A 316 16.56 -8.13 -5.29
N LEU A 317 17.62 -8.92 -5.12
CA LEU A 317 18.85 -8.45 -4.48
C LEU A 317 19.74 -7.65 -5.42
N SER A 318 20.46 -6.67 -4.86
CA SER A 318 21.48 -5.91 -5.58
C SER A 318 22.86 -6.58 -5.47
N ASN A 319 22.97 -7.81 -5.99
CA ASN A 319 24.11 -8.69 -5.72
C ASN A 319 24.98 -9.00 -6.96
N TRP A 320 24.84 -8.25 -8.06
CA TRP A 320 25.66 -8.44 -9.27
C TRP A 320 27.15 -8.17 -9.05
N LYS A 321 27.49 -7.52 -7.94
CA LYS A 321 28.86 -7.29 -7.47
C LYS A 321 28.88 -6.98 -5.97
N LYS A 322 30.09 -7.00 -5.39
CA LYS A 322 30.32 -6.83 -3.94
C LYS A 322 29.81 -5.48 -3.39
N ASP A 323 29.87 -4.42 -4.21
CA ASP A 323 29.43 -3.05 -3.86
C ASP A 323 28.56 -2.48 -4.99
N ALA A 324 27.46 -3.16 -5.29
CA ALA A 324 26.55 -2.83 -6.39
C ALA A 324 26.05 -1.38 -6.34
N GLY A 325 25.73 -0.92 -5.13
CA GLY A 325 25.37 0.45 -4.81
C GLY A 325 26.05 0.89 -3.52
N VAL A 326 26.41 2.17 -3.45
CA VAL A 326 26.99 2.80 -2.25
C VAL A 326 26.11 3.96 -1.83
N VAL A 327 25.65 3.94 -0.57
CA VAL A 327 24.89 5.06 0.02
C VAL A 327 25.84 6.24 0.20
N SER A 328 25.44 7.39 -0.32
CA SER A 328 26.19 8.64 -0.24
C SER A 328 26.11 9.26 1.15
N SER A 329 27.00 10.21 1.44
CA SER A 329 27.03 10.92 2.73
C SER A 329 25.78 11.74 3.05
N ASP A 330 24.93 12.01 2.05
CA ASP A 330 23.63 12.66 2.24
C ASP A 330 22.57 11.74 2.87
N GLY A 331 22.87 10.45 3.01
CA GLY A 331 22.00 9.44 3.62
C GLY A 331 20.76 9.09 2.81
N LYS A 332 20.60 9.62 1.59
CA LYS A 332 19.41 9.43 0.76
C LYS A 332 19.70 9.10 -0.70
N THR A 333 20.95 9.20 -1.14
CA THR A 333 21.37 8.88 -2.51
C THR A 333 22.16 7.59 -2.55
N VAL A 334 21.86 6.70 -3.50
CA VAL A 334 22.69 5.52 -3.79
C VAL A 334 23.35 5.70 -5.15
N THR A 335 24.67 5.58 -5.18
CA THR A 335 25.43 5.49 -6.43
C THR A 335 25.58 4.03 -6.81
N TRP A 336 24.86 3.63 -7.86
CA TRP A 336 24.92 2.33 -8.49
C TRP A 336 26.02 2.28 -9.53
N ASP A 337 26.72 1.16 -9.61
CA ASP A 337 27.81 1.01 -10.56
C ASP A 337 27.58 -0.25 -11.43
N PHE A 338 27.39 0.02 -12.71
CA PHE A 338 27.08 -0.94 -13.78
C PHE A 338 28.28 -1.24 -14.67
N SER A 339 29.45 -0.69 -14.33
CA SER A 339 30.67 -0.86 -15.11
C SER A 339 30.99 -2.34 -15.33
N GLY A 340 31.20 -2.71 -16.59
CA GLY A 340 31.53 -4.09 -16.97
C GLY A 340 30.34 -5.04 -17.10
N LEU A 341 29.10 -4.59 -16.88
CA LEU A 341 27.93 -5.43 -17.17
C LEU A 341 27.69 -5.55 -18.70
N PRO A 342 27.37 -6.75 -19.22
CA PRO A 342 27.09 -6.94 -20.64
C PRO A 342 25.69 -6.44 -21.01
N VAL A 343 25.49 -6.07 -22.28
CA VAL A 343 24.16 -5.80 -22.84
C VAL A 343 23.26 -7.02 -22.65
N GLY A 344 22.01 -6.78 -22.26
CA GLY A 344 21.03 -7.80 -21.90
C GLY A 344 21.12 -8.29 -20.45
N TYR A 345 22.10 -7.82 -19.67
CA TYR A 345 22.14 -8.11 -18.24
C TYR A 345 20.92 -7.51 -17.53
N ARG A 346 20.26 -8.31 -16.67
CA ARG A 346 19.11 -7.88 -15.86
C ARG A 346 19.41 -8.03 -14.37
N GLY A 347 18.98 -7.06 -13.58
CA GLY A 347 19.16 -7.07 -12.12
C GLY A 347 18.18 -6.13 -11.42
N TYR A 348 18.40 -5.92 -10.12
CA TYR A 348 17.51 -5.12 -9.27
C TYR A 348 18.29 -4.13 -8.40
N MET A 349 18.10 -2.84 -8.62
CA MET A 349 18.52 -1.80 -7.68
C MET A 349 17.51 -1.73 -6.54
N THR A 350 17.86 -2.33 -5.42
CA THR A 350 16.93 -2.53 -4.31
C THR A 350 17.48 -1.92 -3.04
N VAL A 351 16.65 -1.11 -2.40
CA VAL A 351 16.99 -0.32 -1.23
C VAL A 351 15.99 -0.59 -0.13
N ASN A 352 16.47 -0.91 1.07
CA ASN A 352 15.65 -0.89 2.27
C ASN A 352 15.67 0.53 2.84
N TYR A 353 14.53 1.01 3.30
CA TYR A 353 14.40 2.24 4.07
C TYR A 353 13.70 1.93 5.39
N LYS A 354 14.16 2.56 6.47
CA LYS A 354 13.70 2.28 7.83
C LYS A 354 13.56 3.57 8.64
N GLY A 355 12.37 3.77 9.18
CA GLY A 355 12.03 4.85 10.10
C GLY A 355 12.20 4.47 11.56
N ALA A 356 11.94 5.42 12.46
CA ALA A 356 12.12 5.32 13.90
C ALA A 356 10.84 5.55 14.71
N PHE A 357 9.81 6.19 14.14
CA PHE A 357 8.65 6.65 14.92
C PHE A 357 7.50 5.65 15.05
N PHE A 358 7.25 4.86 14.01
CA PHE A 358 6.15 3.91 14.02
C PHE A 358 6.66 2.49 14.15
N GLY A 359 5.97 1.71 14.98
CA GLY A 359 6.29 0.32 15.26
C GLY A 359 7.17 0.13 16.50
N GLN A 360 7.48 -1.14 16.79
CA GLN A 360 8.41 -1.51 17.87
C GLN A 360 9.77 -1.88 17.29
N ALA A 361 10.79 -2.01 18.14
CA ALA A 361 12.11 -2.49 17.70
C ALA A 361 11.97 -3.82 16.93
N GLY A 362 12.45 -3.86 15.69
CA GLY A 362 12.31 -4.99 14.77
C GLY A 362 11.08 -4.98 13.86
N TYR A 363 10.15 -4.04 14.05
CA TYR A 363 8.95 -3.82 13.23
C TYR A 363 8.73 -2.33 12.96
N GLU A 364 9.82 -1.60 12.73
CA GLU A 364 9.77 -0.17 12.48
C GLU A 364 9.15 0.12 11.10
N SER A 365 8.57 1.30 10.93
CA SER A 365 8.03 1.75 9.64
C SER A 365 9.07 1.70 8.53
N GLY A 366 8.60 1.42 7.33
CA GLY A 366 9.42 1.36 6.12
C GLY A 366 9.37 0.00 5.45
N GLY A 367 10.33 -0.25 4.57
CA GLY A 367 10.35 -1.46 3.77
C GLY A 367 11.28 -1.36 2.57
N TRP A 368 10.85 -1.85 1.42
CA TRP A 368 11.71 -2.03 0.24
C TRP A 368 11.29 -1.18 -0.95
N ILE A 369 12.28 -0.59 -1.62
CA ILE A 369 12.15 0.00 -2.95
C ILE A 369 12.90 -0.92 -3.92
N ILE A 370 12.20 -1.45 -4.92
CA ILE A 370 12.71 -2.40 -5.90
C ILE A 370 12.64 -1.74 -7.28
N ILE A 371 13.80 -1.56 -7.91
CA ILE A 371 13.89 -1.00 -9.26
C ILE A 371 14.59 -2.03 -10.16
N PRO A 372 13.84 -2.82 -10.96
CA PRO A 372 14.43 -3.69 -11.95
C PRO A 372 15.20 -2.86 -12.99
N PHE A 373 16.26 -3.41 -13.55
CA PHE A 373 16.99 -2.79 -14.66
C PHE A 373 17.43 -3.80 -15.71
N GLU A 374 17.65 -3.30 -16.93
CA GLU A 374 18.27 -4.01 -18.03
C GLU A 374 19.37 -3.15 -18.65
N ILE A 375 20.55 -3.73 -18.88
CA ILE A 375 21.64 -3.07 -19.60
C ILE A 375 21.33 -3.09 -21.11
N THR A 376 21.28 -1.91 -21.73
CA THR A 376 20.99 -1.77 -23.16
C THR A 376 22.22 -1.32 -23.95
N ASN A 377 22.13 -1.41 -25.27
CA ASN A 377 23.06 -0.71 -26.15
C ASN A 377 23.05 0.80 -25.85
N ASN A 378 24.15 1.47 -26.23
CA ASN A 378 24.35 2.92 -26.04
C ASN A 378 23.34 3.80 -26.76
#